data_AF-A0A9Q8QM21-F1
#
_entry.id   AF-A0A9Q8QM21-F1
#
_cell.length_a   1.000
_cell.length_b   1.000
_cell.length_c   1.000
_cell.angle_alpha   90.00
_cell.angle_beta   90.00
_cell.angle_gamma   90.00
#
_symmetry.space_group_name_H-M   'P 1'
#
loop_
_entity.id
_entity.type
_entity.pdbx_description
1 polymer ?
#
loop_
_entity_poly.entity_id
_entity_poly.type
_entity_poly.pdbx_seq_one_letter_code
_entity_poly.pdbx_strand_id
1 'polypeptide(L)'
;MRMILPITTKPTTRLPLSLRRLNKKRDSQRPQRPRAQISAPHQWEIRKPRRLRPLRRLLGQAAQSATLPRPPRPCETSSTLPTGASTEPTTSRTCCRRTGSLTSYTPLQLLARTGLCKSHDDCSSQLCLLCSSKTFDSYADVEKHYPDDSWNDKGKNAYGCVKQLYKLKQANRRLKTLISIGGWNASLNGKFANSVATDAQKQKFAETAVKLMGDWGMDGLDVDWEYPTSDTEAKSFVALLQACRKALDDYAEKNAPGYHFLLTVATSAGPDHYRQLDMKGMDQYLDAWHLMAYDYAGSWDKTTGHQANINKSSSNPEATKFSTVQAVDDYIQAGIAPDKIVLGLPLYGRSFANTNGLGESFTGVGGGTLEKGVWLYRDLPRPSAKVEMDDAVGAVWSYDASAKELVSYDDPRSAKMKVDYLKSKGLGGALFWEASGDKNKTDPDNIVSTVATSLGELENSQNQLSYPGSQYDNIKNGMKG
;
A
#
# COMPACT_ATOMS: atom_id res chain seq x y z
N MET A 1 -29.31 -7.18 47.07
CA MET A 1 -28.61 -7.07 48.38
C MET A 1 -27.12 -7.21 48.06
N ARG A 2 -26.21 -6.22 48.02
CA ARG A 2 -26.09 -4.78 48.33
C ARG A 2 -25.41 -4.13 47.09
N MET A 3 -25.79 -3.01 46.46
CA MET A 3 -25.87 -1.58 46.84
C MET A 3 -24.55 -0.88 47.26
N ILE A 4 -24.19 0.15 46.45
CA ILE A 4 -23.75 1.54 46.80
C ILE A 4 -22.22 1.79 46.97
N LEU A 5 -21.52 2.82 46.45
CA LEU A 5 -21.75 4.06 45.63
C LEU A 5 -20.36 4.56 45.08
N PRO A 6 -20.32 5.56 44.17
CA PRO A 6 -19.12 6.10 43.51
C PRO A 6 -18.55 7.37 44.19
N ILE A 7 -17.33 7.78 43.83
CA ILE A 7 -16.71 9.05 44.25
C ILE A 7 -16.46 9.94 43.03
N THR A 8 -17.07 11.12 43.05
CA THR A 8 -16.79 12.30 42.24
C THR A 8 -16.21 13.40 43.12
N THR A 9 -15.17 14.10 42.69
CA THR A 9 -14.89 15.48 43.13
C THR A 9 -14.39 16.34 41.98
N LYS A 10 -14.96 17.56 41.91
CA LYS A 10 -14.82 18.63 40.91
C LYS A 10 -13.73 19.65 41.34
N PRO A 11 -13.44 20.72 40.55
CA PRO A 11 -12.13 21.35 40.44
C PRO A 11 -11.94 22.60 41.32
N THR A 12 -10.69 23.07 41.44
CA THR A 12 -10.33 24.36 42.06
C THR A 12 -9.57 25.29 41.12
N THR A 13 -9.85 26.57 41.35
CA THR A 13 -9.71 27.80 40.56
C THR A 13 -8.31 28.44 40.53
N ARG A 14 -8.08 29.27 39.49
CA ARG A 14 -6.97 30.25 39.32
C ARG A 14 -7.18 31.53 40.15
N LEU A 15 -6.07 32.25 40.46
CA LEU A 15 -5.77 33.71 40.26
C LEU A 15 -4.55 34.14 41.15
N PRO A 16 -3.95 35.36 41.04
CA PRO A 16 -2.78 35.70 40.21
C PRO A 16 -1.65 36.48 40.97
N LEU A 17 -0.64 37.04 40.25
CA LEU A 17 0.21 38.26 40.51
C LEU A 17 1.62 38.05 39.93
N SER A 18 1.99 38.56 38.75
CA SER A 18 2.46 39.92 38.37
C SER A 18 3.88 40.33 38.81
N LEU A 19 4.77 40.41 37.80
CA LEU A 19 5.77 41.46 37.49
C LEU A 19 6.85 41.88 38.51
N ARG A 20 8.13 41.73 38.10
CA ARG A 20 9.09 42.85 38.03
C ARG A 20 10.24 42.60 37.05
N ARG A 21 10.52 43.64 36.25
CA ARG A 21 11.61 43.80 35.27
C ARG A 21 12.96 43.97 35.97
N LEU A 22 14.05 43.59 35.29
CA LEU A 22 15.32 44.33 35.34
C LEU A 22 16.07 44.20 34.00
N ASN A 23 16.35 45.37 33.42
CA ASN A 23 17.15 45.63 32.23
C ASN A 23 18.64 45.60 32.59
N LYS A 24 19.52 45.13 31.69
CA LYS A 24 20.85 45.73 31.48
C LYS A 24 21.37 45.45 30.05
N LYS A 25 21.82 46.54 29.42
CA LYS A 25 22.40 46.69 28.07
C LYS A 25 23.93 46.44 28.07
N ARG A 26 24.46 46.30 26.84
CA ARG A 26 25.86 46.46 26.32
C ARG A 26 26.58 45.14 26.05
N ASP A 27 27.40 44.97 25.01
CA ASP A 27 27.73 45.73 23.79
C ASP A 27 28.40 44.75 22.81
N SER A 28 28.48 45.19 21.55
CA SER A 28 29.17 44.67 20.36
C SER A 28 30.37 43.71 20.49
N GLN A 29 30.45 42.69 19.61
CA GLN A 29 31.47 42.57 18.54
C GLN A 29 31.27 41.30 17.67
N ARG A 30 31.37 41.47 16.35
CA ARG A 30 31.46 40.39 15.34
C ARG A 30 32.89 39.84 15.26
N PRO A 31 33.05 38.59 14.78
CA PRO A 31 33.99 38.36 13.69
C PRO A 31 33.38 37.57 12.51
N GLN A 32 33.98 37.76 11.32
CA GLN A 32 33.58 37.16 10.03
C GLN A 32 34.22 35.78 9.79
N ARG A 33 33.41 34.87 9.20
CA ARG A 33 33.62 33.78 8.18
C ARG A 33 34.92 32.92 8.17
N PRO A 34 34.82 31.65 7.72
CA PRO A 34 34.98 31.39 6.27
C PRO A 34 33.86 30.54 5.63
N ARG A 35 33.69 30.74 4.31
CA ARG A 35 32.90 29.92 3.39
C ARG A 35 33.56 28.54 3.21
N ALA A 36 32.79 27.47 3.32
CA ALA A 36 33.18 26.16 2.77
C ALA A 36 32.65 26.05 1.33
N GLN A 37 33.56 25.74 0.41
CA GLN A 37 33.27 25.43 -0.99
C GLN A 37 32.59 24.07 -1.10
N ILE A 38 31.56 24.01 -1.93
CA ILE A 38 30.90 22.79 -2.38
C ILE A 38 31.79 22.19 -3.49
N SER A 39 32.37 21.03 -3.23
CA SER A 39 33.04 20.19 -4.24
C SER A 39 32.03 19.17 -4.78
N ALA A 40 31.92 19.12 -6.11
CA ALA A 40 31.07 18.20 -6.87
C ALA A 40 31.54 16.74 -6.73
N PRO A 41 30.63 15.75 -6.69
CA PRO A 41 31.03 14.36 -6.79
C PRO A 41 31.24 13.95 -8.25
N HIS A 42 32.30 13.18 -8.44
CA HIS A 42 32.77 12.58 -9.68
C HIS A 42 31.69 11.78 -10.44
N GLN A 43 31.73 11.88 -11.77
CA GLN A 43 31.04 11.00 -12.70
C GLN A 43 31.78 9.66 -12.76
N TRP A 44 31.08 8.56 -12.50
CA TRP A 44 31.50 7.22 -12.90
C TRP A 44 30.69 6.78 -14.12
N GLU A 45 31.36 6.66 -15.26
CA GLU A 45 30.83 6.04 -16.47
C GLU A 45 30.67 4.52 -16.26
N ILE A 46 29.44 4.02 -16.35
CA ILE A 46 29.18 2.58 -16.40
C ILE A 46 29.25 2.11 -17.86
N ARG A 47 30.27 1.30 -18.15
CA ARG A 47 30.41 0.55 -19.41
C ARG A 47 29.25 -0.43 -19.58
N LYS A 48 28.62 -0.41 -20.75
CA LYS A 48 27.54 -1.34 -21.17
C LYS A 48 28.01 -2.81 -21.17
N PRO A 49 27.21 -3.78 -20.68
CA PRO A 49 27.49 -5.20 -20.89
C PRO A 49 27.22 -5.63 -22.33
N ARG A 50 28.09 -6.49 -22.86
CA ARG A 50 28.00 -7.12 -24.19
C ARG A 50 26.83 -8.11 -24.26
N ARG A 51 26.16 -8.12 -25.41
CA ARG A 51 25.09 -9.07 -25.79
C ARG A 51 25.60 -10.52 -25.79
N LEU A 52 24.91 -11.43 -25.11
CA LEU A 52 25.04 -12.87 -25.32
C LEU A 52 23.89 -13.35 -26.23
N ARG A 53 24.23 -14.17 -27.22
CA ARG A 53 23.31 -14.82 -28.18
C ARG A 53 22.68 -16.07 -27.54
N PRO A 54 21.44 -16.45 -27.89
CA PRO A 54 20.77 -17.62 -27.34
C PRO A 54 21.19 -18.91 -28.05
N LEU A 55 21.51 -19.96 -27.29
CA LEU A 55 21.62 -21.33 -27.78
C LEU A 55 20.25 -22.02 -27.66
N ARG A 56 19.75 -22.50 -28.80
CA ARG A 56 18.56 -23.34 -28.96
C ARG A 56 18.95 -24.82 -28.88
N ARG A 57 17.96 -25.63 -28.45
CA ARG A 57 17.78 -27.09 -28.55
C ARG A 57 18.39 -27.95 -27.44
N LEU A 58 17.52 -28.64 -26.70
CA LEU A 58 17.26 -30.08 -26.90
C LEU A 58 15.95 -30.47 -26.21
N LEU A 59 14.99 -30.96 -27.01
CA LEU A 59 13.78 -31.67 -26.58
C LEU A 59 14.11 -33.17 -26.56
N GLY A 60 13.68 -33.87 -25.51
CA GLY A 60 13.82 -35.31 -25.37
C GLY A 60 12.87 -35.87 -24.31
N GLN A 61 11.67 -36.24 -24.79
CA GLN A 61 10.71 -37.24 -24.28
C GLN A 61 10.90 -37.86 -22.89
N ALA A 62 9.85 -37.80 -22.07
CA ALA A 62 9.29 -38.97 -21.38
C ALA A 62 7.85 -38.67 -20.96
N ALA A 63 6.90 -39.35 -21.62
CA ALA A 63 5.50 -39.43 -21.23
C ALA A 63 5.26 -40.81 -20.61
N GLN A 64 4.60 -40.87 -19.45
CA GLN A 64 3.87 -42.07 -19.02
C GLN A 64 2.77 -41.73 -17.99
N SER A 65 1.54 -41.96 -18.43
CA SER A 65 0.35 -42.46 -17.73
C SER A 65 0.05 -42.01 -16.29
N ALA A 66 -1.03 -41.24 -16.13
CA ALA A 66 -1.92 -41.38 -14.99
C ALA A 66 -3.37 -41.15 -15.45
N THR A 67 -4.19 -42.19 -15.30
CA THR A 67 -5.60 -42.32 -15.61
C THR A 67 -6.47 -41.54 -14.61
N LEU A 68 -7.38 -40.70 -15.09
CA LEU A 68 -8.41 -40.02 -14.30
C LEU A 68 -9.70 -40.87 -14.21
N PRO A 69 -10.37 -40.95 -13.05
CA PRO A 69 -11.71 -41.55 -12.96
C PRO A 69 -12.82 -40.60 -13.42
N ARG A 70 -13.86 -41.17 -14.04
CA ARG A 70 -15.05 -40.51 -14.59
C ARG A 70 -16.01 -39.98 -13.51
N PRO A 71 -16.80 -38.93 -13.81
CA PRO A 71 -17.86 -38.43 -12.93
C PRO A 71 -19.17 -39.22 -13.08
N PRO A 72 -20.03 -39.29 -12.04
CA PRO A 72 -21.38 -39.83 -12.17
C PRO A 72 -22.35 -38.82 -12.82
N ARG A 73 -23.30 -39.35 -13.59
CA ARG A 73 -24.40 -38.66 -14.29
C ARG A 73 -25.68 -38.60 -13.44
N PRO A 74 -26.68 -37.76 -13.82
CA PRO A 74 -27.64 -37.14 -12.90
C PRO A 74 -28.92 -37.94 -12.68
N CYS A 75 -29.61 -37.67 -11.57
CA CYS A 75 -31.01 -38.05 -11.36
C CYS A 75 -31.95 -36.95 -11.88
N GLU A 76 -32.86 -37.33 -12.78
CA GLU A 76 -34.11 -36.62 -13.03
C GLU A 76 -35.19 -37.09 -12.04
N THR A 77 -36.11 -36.21 -11.65
CA THR A 77 -37.55 -36.50 -11.55
C THR A 77 -38.37 -35.20 -11.39
N SER A 78 -39.28 -35.00 -12.35
CA SER A 78 -40.65 -34.44 -12.31
C SER A 78 -41.22 -34.00 -10.94
N SER A 79 -42.13 -33.04 -10.78
CA SER A 79 -43.02 -32.25 -11.66
C SER A 79 -43.90 -31.34 -10.77
N THR A 80 -44.68 -30.47 -11.43
CA THR A 80 -45.94 -29.82 -11.02
C THR A 80 -45.92 -28.44 -10.33
N LEU A 81 -46.43 -27.46 -11.10
CA LEU A 81 -47.04 -26.19 -10.70
C LEU A 81 -48.47 -26.42 -10.14
N PRO A 82 -49.06 -25.43 -9.43
CA PRO A 82 -50.00 -24.47 -10.08
C PRO A 82 -49.80 -23.02 -9.59
N THR A 83 -49.64 -22.00 -10.46
CA THR A 83 -50.65 -21.08 -11.08
C THR A 83 -51.55 -20.26 -10.15
N GLY A 84 -51.50 -18.92 -10.35
CA GLY A 84 -52.54 -17.92 -10.03
C GLY A 84 -51.97 -16.65 -9.37
N ALA A 85 -51.55 -15.62 -10.13
CA ALA A 85 -52.30 -14.38 -10.47
C ALA A 85 -52.62 -13.53 -9.22
N SER A 86 -52.49 -12.21 -9.11
CA SER A 86 -52.27 -11.00 -9.93
C SER A 86 -52.20 -9.85 -8.88
N THR A 87 -51.42 -8.77 -8.96
CA THR A 87 -51.77 -7.44 -9.53
C THR A 87 -50.78 -6.40 -8.98
N GLU A 88 -50.13 -5.62 -9.85
CA GLU A 88 -49.77 -4.20 -9.61
C GLU A 88 -51.00 -3.32 -10.00
N PRO A 89 -51.03 -1.95 -9.92
CA PRO A 89 -49.98 -0.97 -9.58
C PRO A 89 -50.45 0.20 -8.67
N THR A 90 -49.55 1.06 -8.16
CA THR A 90 -49.75 2.53 -8.24
C THR A 90 -48.52 3.37 -7.86
N THR A 91 -48.35 4.41 -8.66
CA THR A 91 -47.40 5.52 -8.63
C THR A 91 -47.60 6.51 -7.48
N SER A 92 -46.50 7.12 -7.01
CA SER A 92 -46.51 8.48 -6.44
C SER A 92 -45.12 9.13 -6.53
N ARG A 93 -45.04 10.25 -7.26
CA ARG A 93 -43.96 11.25 -7.22
C ARG A 93 -44.35 12.33 -6.21
N THR A 94 -43.52 12.68 -5.23
CA THR A 94 -43.27 14.10 -4.88
C THR A 94 -42.04 14.32 -3.98
N CYS A 95 -41.20 15.26 -4.43
CA CYS A 95 -40.48 16.34 -3.71
C CYS A 95 -39.46 16.09 -2.57
N CYS A 96 -38.24 16.57 -2.86
CA CYS A 96 -37.21 17.15 -1.99
C CYS A 96 -37.48 17.32 -0.48
N ARG A 97 -36.58 16.77 0.34
CA ARG A 97 -35.90 17.52 1.40
C ARG A 97 -34.57 16.87 1.77
N ARG A 98 -33.47 17.62 1.57
CA ARG A 98 -32.17 17.39 2.18
C ARG A 98 -32.35 17.31 3.70
N THR A 99 -31.99 16.18 4.29
CA THR A 99 -31.60 16.10 5.68
C THR A 99 -30.30 15.30 5.71
N GLY A 100 -29.24 15.97 6.17
CA GLY A 100 -27.94 15.34 6.34
C GLY A 100 -28.03 14.27 7.41
N SER A 101 -27.68 13.04 7.05
CA SER A 101 -27.35 11.99 8.01
C SER A 101 -25.83 11.88 8.05
N LEU A 102 -25.23 12.49 9.07
CA LEU A 102 -23.93 12.03 9.57
C LEU A 102 -24.12 10.57 9.97
N THR A 103 -23.62 9.66 9.15
CA THR A 103 -23.50 8.24 9.51
C THR A 103 -22.03 7.91 9.34
N SER A 104 -21.26 8.31 10.34
CA SER A 104 -19.83 8.05 10.51
C SER A 104 -19.65 6.62 11.02
N TYR A 105 -19.43 5.68 10.10
CA TYR A 105 -18.73 4.41 10.34
C TYR A 105 -18.17 3.94 8.99
N THR A 106 -16.94 4.35 8.68
CA THR A 106 -16.14 3.82 7.57
C THR A 106 -15.51 2.50 8.04
N PRO A 107 -15.80 1.37 7.38
CA PRO A 107 -15.28 0.08 7.79
C PRO A 107 -13.83 -0.14 7.32
N LEU A 108 -13.13 -1.00 8.05
CA LEU A 108 -11.67 -1.20 8.03
C LEU A 108 -11.19 -1.87 6.73
N GLN A 109 -10.24 -1.25 6.02
CA GLN A 109 -9.69 -1.74 4.75
C GLN A 109 -8.48 -2.67 4.97
N LEU A 110 -8.43 -3.77 4.23
CA LEU A 110 -7.25 -4.64 4.12
C LEU A 110 -6.76 -4.60 2.67
N LEU A 111 -5.65 -3.92 2.43
CA LEU A 111 -5.10 -3.75 1.10
C LEU A 111 -3.73 -4.42 1.02
N ALA A 112 -3.62 -5.49 0.24
CA ALA A 112 -2.32 -6.01 -0.15
C ALA A 112 -1.95 -5.38 -1.49
N ARG A 113 -0.81 -4.66 -1.57
CA ARG A 113 -0.20 -4.39 -2.87
C ARG A 113 0.40 -5.72 -3.34
N THR A 114 -0.30 -6.38 -4.26
CA THR A 114 0.09 -7.70 -4.75
C THR A 114 0.86 -7.59 -6.07
N GLY A 115 2.08 -8.10 -6.09
CA GLY A 115 2.59 -8.82 -7.26
C GLY A 115 2.12 -10.28 -7.16
N LEU A 116 1.22 -10.71 -8.06
CA LEU A 116 0.77 -12.11 -8.11
C LEU A 116 1.66 -12.89 -9.09
N CYS A 117 2.70 -13.58 -8.59
CA CYS A 117 3.42 -14.60 -9.35
C CYS A 117 3.72 -15.83 -8.47
N LYS A 118 3.50 -17.03 -9.03
CA LYS A 118 3.58 -18.33 -8.33
C LYS A 118 4.91 -19.08 -8.54
N SER A 119 5.95 -18.43 -9.04
CA SER A 119 7.29 -19.03 -9.18
C SER A 119 8.38 -17.95 -9.24
N HIS A 120 9.57 -18.31 -8.76
CA HIS A 120 10.75 -17.44 -8.66
C HIS A 120 11.26 -16.94 -10.04
N ASP A 121 10.89 -17.61 -11.13
CA ASP A 121 11.27 -17.26 -12.51
C ASP A 121 10.31 -16.25 -13.18
N ASP A 122 9.22 -15.86 -12.50
CA ASP A 122 8.17 -14.95 -12.99
C ASP A 122 8.23 -13.54 -12.34
N CYS A 123 9.28 -13.23 -11.57
CA CYS A 123 9.35 -12.04 -10.70
C CYS A 123 10.40 -11.02 -11.19
N SER A 124 9.99 -10.07 -12.03
CA SER A 124 10.64 -8.75 -12.15
C SER A 124 9.73 -7.76 -12.89
N SER A 125 8.58 -7.45 -12.32
CA SER A 125 7.82 -6.28 -12.73
C SER A 125 6.99 -5.77 -11.56
N GLN A 126 7.55 -4.77 -10.88
CA GLN A 126 6.76 -3.82 -10.11
C GLN A 126 5.64 -3.34 -11.03
N LEU A 127 4.37 -3.50 -10.64
CA LEU A 127 3.29 -2.73 -11.27
C LEU A 127 3.36 -1.28 -10.73
N CYS A 128 4.47 -0.63 -11.04
CA CYS A 128 4.68 0.80 -11.00
C CYS A 128 4.27 1.31 -12.37
N LEU A 129 3.00 1.66 -12.53
CA LEU A 129 2.55 2.22 -13.79
C LEU A 129 3.19 3.59 -13.96
N LEU A 130 3.82 3.81 -15.11
CA LEU A 130 4.31 5.11 -15.56
C LEU A 130 3.37 5.57 -16.66
N CYS A 131 2.89 6.81 -16.53
CA CYS A 131 2.14 7.48 -17.57
C CYS A 131 3.06 7.78 -18.76
N SER A 132 3.22 6.78 -19.63
CA SER A 132 3.60 6.92 -21.05
C SER A 132 3.55 5.54 -21.71
N SER A 133 2.39 5.16 -22.27
CA SER A 133 2.20 4.20 -23.37
C SER A 133 2.78 2.77 -23.31
N LYS A 134 3.52 2.36 -22.28
CA LYS A 134 3.96 0.98 -22.09
C LYS A 134 3.89 0.63 -20.61
N THR A 135 3.11 -0.41 -20.33
CA THR A 135 3.18 -1.10 -19.06
C THR A 135 4.59 -1.70 -18.95
N PHE A 136 5.14 -1.79 -17.74
CA PHE A 136 6.53 -2.23 -17.57
C PHE A 136 6.74 -3.66 -18.11
N ASP A 137 5.66 -4.46 -18.18
CA ASP A 137 5.67 -5.80 -18.74
C ASP A 137 4.30 -6.18 -19.33
N SER A 138 4.04 -5.84 -20.60
CA SER A 138 2.79 -6.20 -21.27
C SER A 138 2.54 -7.71 -21.31
N TYR A 139 3.62 -8.51 -21.29
CA TYR A 139 3.50 -9.96 -21.26
C TYR A 139 2.83 -10.42 -19.98
N ALA A 140 3.37 -10.03 -18.82
CA ALA A 140 2.77 -10.38 -17.53
C ALA A 140 1.36 -9.79 -17.36
N ASP A 141 1.14 -8.55 -17.80
CA ASP A 141 -0.09 -7.82 -17.53
C ASP A 141 -1.28 -8.38 -18.32
N VAL A 142 -1.13 -8.58 -19.63
CA VAL A 142 -2.27 -8.81 -20.55
C VAL A 142 -2.06 -9.91 -21.59
N GLU A 143 -0.87 -10.50 -21.72
CA GLU A 143 -0.60 -11.48 -22.78
C GLU A 143 -0.39 -12.91 -22.26
N LYS A 144 0.18 -13.07 -21.05
CA LYS A 144 0.49 -14.38 -20.46
C LYS A 144 -0.79 -15.19 -20.29
N HIS A 145 -0.83 -16.36 -20.93
CA HIS A 145 -1.93 -17.31 -20.77
C HIS A 145 -1.68 -18.19 -19.55
N TYR A 146 -2.67 -18.27 -18.68
CA TYR A 146 -2.74 -19.25 -17.59
C TYR A 146 -3.38 -20.55 -18.09
N PRO A 147 -3.27 -21.68 -17.34
CA PRO A 147 -3.75 -22.98 -17.80
C PRO A 147 -5.23 -23.03 -18.22
N ASP A 148 -6.05 -22.13 -17.70
CA ASP A 148 -7.49 -22.02 -18.00
C ASP A 148 -7.82 -20.98 -19.09
N ASP A 149 -6.81 -20.42 -19.74
CA ASP A 149 -6.98 -19.45 -20.83
C ASP A 149 -7.01 -20.14 -22.20
N SER A 150 -8.01 -19.78 -23.00
CA SER A 150 -8.17 -20.26 -24.37
C SER A 150 -7.25 -19.49 -25.32
N TRP A 151 -6.64 -20.21 -26.25
CA TRP A 151 -5.83 -19.61 -27.33
C TRP A 151 -6.68 -19.17 -28.54
N ASN A 152 -7.99 -19.42 -28.50
CA ASN A 152 -8.90 -19.27 -29.64
C ASN A 152 -9.99 -18.20 -29.42
N ASP A 153 -9.90 -17.41 -28.35
CA ASP A 153 -10.87 -16.36 -28.05
C ASP A 153 -10.89 -15.33 -29.20
N LYS A 154 -12.10 -14.98 -29.66
CA LYS A 154 -12.28 -14.01 -30.75
C LYS A 154 -12.12 -12.58 -30.24
N GLY A 155 -11.68 -11.68 -31.12
CA GLY A 155 -11.53 -10.26 -30.79
C GLY A 155 -10.23 -9.94 -30.03
N LYS A 156 -10.21 -8.79 -29.38
CA LYS A 156 -9.05 -8.32 -28.60
C LYS A 156 -9.29 -8.64 -27.13
N ASN A 157 -8.50 -9.55 -26.55
CA ASN A 157 -8.71 -10.03 -25.18
C ASN A 157 -7.52 -9.69 -24.27
N ALA A 158 -7.79 -9.45 -22.98
CA ALA A 158 -6.77 -9.34 -21.95
C ALA A 158 -6.61 -10.69 -21.22
N TYR A 159 -5.38 -11.15 -21.07
CA TYR A 159 -5.00 -12.31 -20.27
C TYR A 159 -4.19 -11.83 -19.07
N GLY A 160 -3.10 -12.51 -18.73
CA GLY A 160 -2.14 -12.09 -17.73
C GLY A 160 -2.74 -11.84 -16.36
N CYS A 161 -2.04 -11.04 -15.56
CA CYS A 161 -2.49 -10.65 -14.24
C CYS A 161 -3.81 -9.88 -14.28
N VAL A 162 -4.09 -9.10 -15.34
CA VAL A 162 -5.35 -8.37 -15.48
C VAL A 162 -6.55 -9.31 -15.46
N LYS A 163 -6.53 -10.39 -16.26
CA LYS A 163 -7.61 -11.39 -16.28
C LYS A 163 -7.75 -12.11 -14.94
N GLN A 164 -6.63 -12.47 -14.31
CA GLN A 164 -6.66 -13.17 -13.02
C GLN A 164 -7.22 -12.29 -11.90
N LEU A 165 -6.83 -11.01 -11.84
CA LEU A 165 -7.39 -10.03 -10.91
C LEU A 165 -8.90 -9.83 -11.14
N TYR A 166 -9.34 -9.74 -12.39
CA TYR A 166 -10.76 -9.65 -12.72
C TYR A 166 -11.54 -10.90 -12.24
N LYS A 167 -10.99 -12.11 -12.43
CA LYS A 167 -11.60 -13.35 -11.91
C LYS A 167 -11.70 -13.34 -10.37
N LEU A 168 -10.68 -12.84 -9.68
CA LEU A 168 -10.71 -12.68 -8.22
C LEU A 168 -11.80 -11.69 -7.78
N LYS A 169 -12.00 -10.59 -8.52
CA LYS A 169 -13.11 -9.65 -8.29
C LYS A 169 -14.48 -10.29 -8.47
N GLN A 170 -14.64 -11.18 -9.44
CA GLN A 170 -15.90 -11.92 -9.63
C GLN A 170 -16.15 -12.88 -8.46
N ALA A 171 -15.11 -13.59 -8.01
CA ALA A 171 -15.19 -14.53 -6.90
C ALA A 171 -15.42 -13.85 -5.54
N ASN A 172 -14.88 -12.64 -5.37
CA ASN A 172 -15.06 -11.84 -4.16
C ASN A 172 -15.50 -10.42 -4.51
N ARG A 173 -16.80 -10.16 -4.39
CA ARG A 173 -17.39 -8.85 -4.69
C ARG A 173 -16.96 -7.72 -3.77
N ARG A 174 -16.25 -8.00 -2.67
CA ARG A 174 -15.66 -6.99 -1.77
C ARG A 174 -14.19 -6.68 -2.10
N LEU A 175 -13.58 -7.43 -3.02
CA LEU A 175 -12.21 -7.18 -3.45
C LEU A 175 -12.20 -6.06 -4.50
N LYS A 176 -11.56 -4.94 -4.18
CA LYS A 176 -11.28 -3.88 -5.15
C LYS A 176 -9.82 -3.97 -5.62
N THR A 177 -9.58 -3.64 -6.88
CA THR A 177 -8.23 -3.61 -7.45
C THR A 177 -7.91 -2.22 -7.96
N LEU A 178 -6.79 -1.65 -7.54
CA LEU A 178 -6.36 -0.31 -7.95
C LEU A 178 -5.11 -0.41 -8.82
N ILE A 179 -4.98 0.52 -9.75
CA ILE A 179 -3.73 0.75 -10.48
C ILE A 179 -2.84 1.67 -9.64
N SER A 180 -1.70 1.14 -9.16
CA SER A 180 -0.68 1.94 -8.49
C SER A 180 0.29 2.55 -9.52
N ILE A 181 0.48 3.86 -9.46
CA ILE A 181 1.25 4.64 -10.44
C ILE A 181 2.35 5.38 -9.69
N GLY A 182 3.61 5.16 -10.09
CA GLY A 182 4.76 5.75 -9.41
C GLY A 182 5.64 4.69 -8.75
N GLY A 183 5.80 4.75 -7.42
CA GLY A 183 6.74 3.99 -6.60
C GLY A 183 8.16 4.56 -6.63
N TRP A 184 8.99 4.11 -5.68
CA TRP A 184 10.39 4.51 -5.53
C TRP A 184 11.13 4.70 -6.85
N ASN A 185 11.24 3.64 -7.68
CA ASN A 185 12.03 3.65 -8.92
C ASN A 185 11.53 4.65 -9.98
N ALA A 186 10.22 4.87 -10.06
CA ALA A 186 9.63 5.84 -10.99
C ALA A 186 9.70 7.29 -10.45
N SER A 187 9.96 7.45 -9.16
CA SER A 187 10.11 8.75 -8.50
C SER A 187 11.55 9.25 -8.46
N LEU A 188 12.54 8.34 -8.55
CA LEU A 188 13.96 8.67 -8.59
C LEU A 188 14.31 9.74 -9.63
N ASN A 189 15.24 10.62 -9.27
CA ASN A 189 15.84 11.63 -10.14
C ASN A 189 14.82 12.56 -10.82
N GLY A 190 13.72 12.89 -10.14
CA GLY A 190 12.69 13.82 -10.62
C GLY A 190 11.84 13.28 -11.78
N LYS A 191 11.90 11.98 -12.08
CA LYS A 191 11.12 11.37 -13.18
C LYS A 191 9.62 11.60 -13.01
N PHE A 192 9.09 11.35 -11.81
CA PHE A 192 7.69 11.59 -11.51
C PHE A 192 7.36 13.09 -11.64
N ALA A 193 8.13 13.96 -10.98
CA ALA A 193 7.96 15.40 -11.05
C ALA A 193 7.90 15.94 -12.50
N ASN A 194 8.83 15.51 -13.35
CA ASN A 194 8.90 15.90 -14.76
C ASN A 194 7.69 15.41 -15.58
N SER A 195 7.09 14.28 -15.20
CA SER A 195 5.91 13.73 -15.86
C SER A 195 4.61 14.47 -15.53
N VAL A 196 4.63 15.34 -14.51
CA VAL A 196 3.45 16.10 -14.04
C VAL A 196 3.74 17.60 -13.83
N ALA A 197 4.81 18.12 -14.44
CA ALA A 197 5.28 19.49 -14.23
C ALA A 197 4.30 20.56 -14.75
N THR A 198 3.60 20.28 -15.85
CA THR A 198 2.65 21.21 -16.50
C THR A 198 1.21 20.72 -16.37
N ASP A 199 0.24 21.62 -16.58
CA ASP A 199 -1.19 21.27 -16.53
C ASP A 199 -1.59 20.28 -17.63
N ALA A 200 -1.04 20.45 -18.84
CA ALA A 200 -1.25 19.51 -19.94
C ALA A 200 -0.74 18.09 -19.60
N GLN A 201 0.40 18.00 -18.91
CA GLN A 201 0.96 16.74 -18.46
C GLN A 201 0.12 16.09 -17.35
N LYS A 202 -0.34 16.87 -16.37
CA LYS A 202 -1.26 16.40 -15.32
C LYS A 202 -2.57 15.87 -15.91
N GLN A 203 -3.15 16.59 -16.86
CA GLN A 203 -4.35 16.17 -17.56
C GLN A 203 -4.10 14.87 -18.34
N LYS A 204 -2.98 14.79 -19.06
CA LYS A 204 -2.61 13.59 -19.81
C LYS A 204 -2.41 12.38 -18.89
N PHE A 205 -1.81 12.59 -17.72
CA PHE A 205 -1.70 11.59 -16.67
C PHE A 205 -3.06 11.06 -16.26
N ALA A 206 -3.96 11.95 -15.84
CA ALA A 206 -5.30 11.57 -15.39
C ALA A 206 -6.06 10.78 -16.47
N GLU A 207 -6.08 11.28 -17.71
CA GLU A 207 -6.79 10.65 -18.83
C GLU A 207 -6.27 9.24 -19.14
N THR A 208 -4.95 9.07 -19.18
CA THR A 208 -4.35 7.78 -19.53
C THR A 208 -4.43 6.78 -18.39
N ALA A 209 -4.31 7.22 -17.14
CA ALA A 209 -4.52 6.40 -15.95
C ALA A 209 -5.96 5.86 -15.88
N VAL A 210 -6.96 6.74 -16.06
CA VAL A 210 -8.38 6.35 -16.06
C VAL A 210 -8.72 5.48 -17.27
N LYS A 211 -8.14 5.76 -18.45
CA LYS A 211 -8.31 4.87 -19.61
C LYS A 211 -7.81 3.46 -19.29
N LEU A 212 -6.62 3.34 -18.69
CA LEU A 212 -6.05 2.06 -18.33
C LEU A 212 -6.90 1.33 -17.28
N MET A 213 -7.37 2.05 -16.25
CA MET A 213 -8.29 1.52 -15.24
C MET A 213 -9.56 0.94 -15.88
N GLY A 214 -10.18 1.69 -16.79
CA GLY A 214 -11.38 1.26 -17.50
C GLY A 214 -11.13 0.07 -18.43
N ASP A 215 -9.99 0.06 -19.12
CA ASP A 215 -9.62 -1.04 -20.01
C ASP A 215 -9.35 -2.34 -19.25
N TRP A 216 -8.71 -2.25 -18.09
CA TRP A 216 -8.28 -3.41 -17.29
C TRP A 216 -9.29 -3.87 -16.25
N GLY A 217 -10.41 -3.16 -16.11
CA GLY A 217 -11.45 -3.54 -15.17
C GLY A 217 -11.07 -3.29 -13.71
N MET A 218 -10.44 -2.13 -13.42
CA MET A 218 -9.95 -1.76 -12.09
C MET A 218 -10.92 -0.81 -11.36
N ASP A 219 -10.87 -0.77 -10.04
CA ASP A 219 -11.77 -0.01 -9.14
C ASP A 219 -11.25 1.37 -8.74
N GLY A 220 -10.06 1.75 -9.20
CA GLY A 220 -9.50 3.06 -8.90
C GLY A 220 -8.01 3.18 -9.21
N LEU A 221 -7.44 4.28 -8.72
CA LEU A 221 -6.06 4.66 -8.86
C LEU A 221 -5.42 4.85 -7.48
N ASP A 222 -4.14 4.52 -7.40
CA ASP A 222 -3.26 4.80 -6.29
C ASP A 222 -2.05 5.55 -6.86
N VAL A 223 -1.70 6.70 -6.28
CA VAL A 223 -0.55 7.51 -6.74
C VAL A 223 0.55 7.47 -5.69
N ASP A 224 1.72 6.99 -6.10
CA ASP A 224 2.86 6.74 -5.24
C ASP A 224 4.06 7.58 -5.68
N TRP A 225 4.08 8.86 -5.28
CA TRP A 225 5.19 9.76 -5.58
C TRP A 225 6.12 9.84 -4.36
N GLU A 226 7.33 9.28 -4.52
CA GLU A 226 8.35 9.19 -3.48
C GLU A 226 9.61 10.04 -3.79
N TYR A 227 9.71 11.30 -3.40
CA TYR A 227 8.72 12.15 -2.71
C TYR A 227 8.72 13.54 -3.35
N PRO A 228 7.64 14.33 -3.24
CA PRO A 228 7.71 15.77 -3.48
C PRO A 228 8.77 16.43 -2.58
N THR A 229 9.61 17.28 -3.17
CA THR A 229 10.79 17.89 -2.51
C THR A 229 10.73 19.41 -2.42
N SER A 230 9.65 20.03 -2.92
CA SER A 230 9.47 21.48 -2.90
C SER A 230 8.00 21.88 -2.86
N ASP A 231 7.72 23.14 -2.48
CA ASP A 231 6.37 23.70 -2.49
C ASP A 231 5.71 23.65 -3.87
N THR A 232 6.51 23.79 -4.93
CA THR A 232 6.05 23.67 -6.32
C THR A 232 5.58 22.25 -6.61
N GLU A 233 6.35 21.24 -6.21
CA GLU A 233 5.97 19.84 -6.39
C GLU A 233 4.77 19.46 -5.53
N ALA A 234 4.68 19.95 -4.29
CA ALA A 234 3.52 19.74 -3.41
C ALA A 234 2.23 20.30 -4.01
N LYS A 235 2.26 21.55 -4.53
CA LYS A 235 1.12 22.15 -5.24
C LYS A 235 0.79 21.39 -6.53
N SER A 236 1.81 20.92 -7.26
CA SER A 236 1.60 20.12 -8.46
C SER A 236 0.93 18.78 -8.12
N PHE A 237 1.25 18.17 -6.97
CA PHE A 237 0.62 16.93 -6.53
C PHE A 237 -0.86 17.14 -6.20
N VAL A 238 -1.23 18.23 -5.53
CA VAL A 238 -2.65 18.60 -5.31
C VAL A 238 -3.39 18.73 -6.64
N ALA A 239 -2.82 19.48 -7.61
CA ALA A 239 -3.43 19.67 -8.92
C ALA A 239 -3.53 18.35 -9.73
N LEU A 240 -2.56 17.46 -9.58
CA LEU A 240 -2.59 16.13 -10.19
C LEU A 240 -3.73 15.29 -9.62
N LEU A 241 -3.90 15.27 -8.30
CA LEU A 241 -4.98 14.52 -7.65
C LEU A 241 -6.35 15.08 -8.02
N GLN A 242 -6.49 16.41 -8.12
CA GLN A 242 -7.69 17.04 -8.63
C GLN A 242 -8.03 16.58 -10.05
N ALA A 243 -7.04 16.56 -10.95
CA ALA A 243 -7.23 16.10 -12.33
C ALA A 243 -7.62 14.61 -12.38
N CYS A 244 -6.99 13.76 -11.57
CA CYS A 244 -7.32 12.34 -11.47
C CYS A 244 -8.74 12.12 -10.94
N ARG A 245 -9.13 12.82 -9.87
CA ARG A 245 -10.47 12.74 -9.28
C ARG A 245 -11.53 13.13 -10.31
N LYS A 246 -11.33 14.26 -10.99
CA LYS A 246 -12.23 14.70 -12.07
C LYS A 246 -12.35 13.65 -13.18
N ALA A 247 -11.24 13.09 -13.66
CA ALA A 247 -11.27 12.10 -14.73
C ALA A 247 -11.97 10.79 -14.32
N LEU A 248 -11.81 10.37 -13.05
CA LEU A 248 -12.52 9.22 -12.49
C LEU A 248 -14.03 9.46 -12.41
N ASP A 249 -14.45 10.65 -11.98
CA ASP A 249 -15.85 11.03 -11.86
C ASP A 249 -16.53 11.12 -13.23
N ASP A 250 -15.86 11.76 -14.21
CA ASP A 250 -16.34 11.82 -15.60
C ASP A 250 -16.47 10.41 -16.22
N TYR A 251 -15.54 9.50 -15.90
CA TYR A 251 -15.60 8.10 -16.35
C TYR A 251 -16.77 7.35 -15.70
N ALA A 252 -16.99 7.56 -14.40
CA ALA A 252 -18.11 6.95 -13.67
C ALA A 252 -19.46 7.38 -14.24
N GLU A 253 -19.66 8.68 -14.44
CA GLU A 253 -20.91 9.22 -15.00
C GLU A 253 -21.24 8.58 -16.36
N LYS A 254 -20.22 8.37 -17.20
CA LYS A 254 -20.39 7.81 -18.54
C LYS A 254 -20.55 6.28 -18.57
N ASN A 255 -19.77 5.55 -17.77
CA ASN A 255 -19.60 4.10 -17.95
C ASN A 255 -20.10 3.26 -16.76
N ALA A 256 -20.28 3.88 -15.59
CA ALA A 256 -20.65 3.21 -14.35
C ALA A 256 -21.48 4.14 -13.43
N PRO A 257 -22.67 4.63 -13.86
CA PRO A 257 -23.43 5.60 -13.09
C PRO A 257 -23.70 5.13 -11.66
N GLY A 258 -23.35 5.96 -10.68
CA GLY A 258 -23.51 5.67 -9.25
C GLY A 258 -22.37 4.85 -8.63
N TYR A 259 -21.35 4.43 -9.39
CA TYR A 259 -20.15 3.83 -8.84
C TYR A 259 -19.08 4.89 -8.52
N HIS A 260 -18.48 4.79 -7.34
CA HIS A 260 -17.39 5.66 -6.92
C HIS A 260 -16.05 4.94 -7.08
N PHE A 261 -15.27 5.30 -8.11
CA PHE A 261 -13.92 4.79 -8.27
C PHE A 261 -12.97 5.44 -7.25
N LEU A 262 -12.07 4.64 -6.69
CA LEU A 262 -11.19 5.08 -5.61
C LEU A 262 -10.00 5.89 -6.15
N LEU A 263 -9.57 6.90 -5.38
CA LEU A 263 -8.30 7.59 -5.55
C LEU A 263 -7.55 7.60 -4.22
N THR A 264 -6.35 7.04 -4.20
CA THR A 264 -5.54 6.90 -2.99
C THR A 264 -4.10 7.32 -3.24
N VAL A 265 -3.31 7.47 -2.18
CA VAL A 265 -1.88 7.80 -2.26
C VAL A 265 -1.07 6.96 -1.29
N ALA A 266 0.11 6.50 -1.71
CA ALA A 266 1.15 6.08 -0.77
C ALA A 266 1.91 7.31 -0.27
N THR A 267 2.12 7.36 1.05
CA THR A 267 2.77 8.51 1.68
C THR A 267 3.75 8.10 2.77
N SER A 268 4.78 8.92 2.96
CA SER A 268 5.88 8.65 3.88
C SER A 268 5.47 8.77 5.34
N ALA A 269 6.08 7.97 6.21
CA ALA A 269 6.08 8.19 7.65
C ALA A 269 7.32 8.98 8.15
N GLY A 270 8.16 9.47 7.24
CA GLY A 270 9.31 10.34 7.53
C GLY A 270 8.90 11.82 7.61
N PRO A 271 9.16 12.53 8.74
CA PRO A 271 8.72 13.92 8.92
C PRO A 271 9.16 14.89 7.84
N ASP A 272 10.39 14.74 7.34
CA ASP A 272 10.91 15.65 6.32
C ASP A 272 10.17 15.53 4.99
N HIS A 273 9.59 14.36 4.70
CA HIS A 273 8.81 14.13 3.49
C HIS A 273 7.36 14.59 3.64
N TYR A 274 6.67 14.15 4.69
CA TYR A 274 5.25 14.46 4.81
C TYR A 274 4.98 15.93 5.18
N ARG A 275 5.92 16.63 5.84
CA ARG A 275 5.81 18.08 6.11
C ARG A 275 5.86 18.95 4.86
N GLN A 276 6.38 18.42 3.75
CA GLN A 276 6.40 19.12 2.46
C GLN A 276 5.03 19.08 1.75
N LEU A 277 4.15 18.17 2.14
CA LEU A 277 2.85 17.95 1.48
C LEU A 277 1.80 18.99 1.90
N ASP A 278 0.99 19.45 0.95
CA ASP A 278 -0.26 20.14 1.26
C ASP A 278 -1.36 19.11 1.56
N MET A 279 -1.27 18.49 2.75
CA MET A 279 -2.15 17.40 3.16
C MET A 279 -3.63 17.76 3.06
N LYS A 280 -4.00 18.96 3.52
CA LYS A 280 -5.39 19.44 3.46
C LYS A 280 -5.84 19.67 2.02
N GLY A 281 -4.98 20.22 1.16
CA GLY A 281 -5.26 20.39 -0.26
C GLY A 281 -5.44 19.05 -0.99
N MET A 282 -4.69 18.02 -0.59
CA MET A 282 -4.78 16.68 -1.17
C MET A 282 -6.03 15.92 -0.69
N ASP A 283 -6.35 15.99 0.61
CA ASP A 283 -7.34 15.11 1.27
C ASP A 283 -8.74 15.15 0.64
N GLN A 284 -9.15 16.32 0.14
CA GLN A 284 -10.46 16.54 -0.49
C GLN A 284 -10.69 15.68 -1.74
N TYR A 285 -9.63 15.13 -2.34
CA TYR A 285 -9.70 14.29 -3.54
C TYR A 285 -9.51 12.80 -3.25
N LEU A 286 -9.06 12.46 -2.04
CA LEU A 286 -8.59 11.14 -1.68
C LEU A 286 -9.63 10.36 -0.90
N ASP A 287 -9.70 9.06 -1.16
CA ASP A 287 -10.48 8.10 -0.39
C ASP A 287 -9.70 7.56 0.82
N ALA A 288 -8.39 7.36 0.66
CA ALA A 288 -7.51 6.86 1.70
C ALA A 288 -6.05 7.30 1.50
N TRP A 289 -5.33 7.34 2.61
CA TRP A 289 -3.89 7.57 2.72
C TRP A 289 -3.21 6.28 3.13
N HIS A 290 -2.43 5.70 2.24
CA HIS A 290 -1.63 4.51 2.49
C HIS A 290 -0.31 4.93 3.15
N LEU A 291 -0.27 4.94 4.48
CA LEU A 291 0.90 5.37 5.25
C LEU A 291 1.97 4.26 5.23
N MET A 292 3.11 4.52 4.62
CA MET A 292 4.25 3.60 4.56
C MET A 292 5.00 3.60 5.89
N ALA A 293 4.44 2.94 6.89
CA ALA A 293 4.96 2.86 8.26
C ALA A 293 6.03 1.76 8.43
N TYR A 294 6.97 1.75 7.50
CA TYR A 294 8.11 0.84 7.43
C TYR A 294 9.32 1.56 6.82
N ASP A 295 10.45 0.86 6.67
CA ASP A 295 11.72 1.43 6.19
C ASP A 295 12.29 2.56 7.07
N TYR A 296 12.07 2.46 8.38
CA TYR A 296 12.61 3.42 9.35
C TYR A 296 14.11 3.24 9.60
N ALA A 297 14.65 2.07 9.29
CA ALA A 297 16.06 1.75 9.45
C ALA A 297 16.56 0.88 8.30
N GLY A 298 17.78 1.11 7.84
CA GLY A 298 18.36 0.37 6.73
C GLY A 298 19.84 0.65 6.45
N SER A 299 20.29 0.30 5.25
CA SER A 299 21.70 0.42 4.83
C SER A 299 22.26 1.85 4.84
N TRP A 300 21.38 2.85 4.84
CA TRP A 300 21.71 4.27 4.88
C TRP A 300 22.05 4.78 6.29
N ASP A 301 21.78 3.98 7.33
CA ASP A 301 22.04 4.36 8.72
C ASP A 301 23.48 4.05 9.18
N LYS A 302 23.85 4.65 10.31
CA LYS A 302 25.09 4.34 11.02
C LYS A 302 24.92 3.25 12.09
N THR A 303 23.71 3.13 12.63
CA THR A 303 23.34 2.19 13.68
C THR A 303 22.17 1.35 13.22
N THR A 304 22.10 0.10 13.68
CA THR A 304 20.95 -0.77 13.45
C THR A 304 19.70 -0.17 14.09
N GLY A 305 18.53 -0.61 13.66
CA GLY A 305 17.28 -0.16 14.26
C GLY A 305 16.09 -0.98 13.81
N HIS A 306 14.96 -0.71 14.46
CA HIS A 306 13.68 -1.24 14.05
C HIS A 306 13.22 -0.54 12.78
N GLN A 307 12.81 -1.31 11.78
CA GLN A 307 12.34 -0.73 10.52
C GLN A 307 10.87 -0.30 10.54
N ALA A 308 10.08 -0.73 11.53
CA ALA A 308 8.63 -0.52 11.55
C ALA A 308 8.04 -0.50 12.98
N ASN A 309 8.73 0.14 13.94
CA ASN A 309 8.27 0.24 15.33
C ASN A 309 7.09 1.21 15.49
N ILE A 310 6.17 0.89 16.42
CA ILE A 310 5.00 1.72 16.74
C ILE A 310 5.45 2.98 17.51
N ASN A 311 6.17 2.78 18.63
CA ASN A 311 6.61 3.86 19.52
C ASN A 311 8.13 4.08 19.43
N LYS A 312 8.60 5.23 19.93
CA LYS A 312 10.03 5.43 20.19
C LYS A 312 10.45 4.72 21.48
N SER A 313 11.66 4.19 21.49
CA SER A 313 12.32 3.70 22.68
C SER A 313 12.90 4.86 23.48
N SER A 314 12.63 4.91 24.78
CA SER A 314 13.32 5.83 25.70
C SER A 314 14.66 5.27 26.20
N SER A 315 14.79 3.95 26.27
CA SER A 315 15.99 3.25 26.74
C SER A 315 17.03 3.02 25.64
N ASN A 316 16.60 2.89 24.38
CA ASN A 316 17.47 2.76 23.22
C ASN A 316 17.01 3.63 22.03
N PRO A 317 17.15 4.97 22.11
CA PRO A 317 16.66 5.88 21.08
C PRO A 317 17.28 5.63 19.69
N GLU A 318 18.52 5.15 19.63
CA GLU A 318 19.23 4.84 18.38
C GLU A 318 18.57 3.70 17.58
N ALA A 319 17.90 2.78 18.28
CA ALA A 319 17.13 1.70 17.67
C ALA A 319 15.78 2.16 17.07
N THR A 320 15.29 3.36 17.42
CA THR A 320 14.00 3.89 16.95
C THR A 320 14.12 5.33 16.45
N LYS A 321 14.71 5.49 15.26
CA LYS A 321 14.94 6.79 14.61
C LYS A 321 13.62 7.48 14.22
N PHE A 322 12.62 6.68 13.86
CA PHE A 322 11.26 7.09 13.54
C PHE A 322 10.26 6.34 14.44
N SER A 323 8.98 6.69 14.34
CA SER A 323 7.90 5.98 15.04
C SER A 323 6.58 6.21 14.32
N THR A 324 5.79 5.15 14.16
CA THR A 324 4.45 5.22 13.56
C THR A 324 3.52 6.18 14.31
N VAL A 325 3.60 6.24 15.65
CA VAL A 325 2.77 7.16 16.46
C VAL A 325 2.97 8.60 16.05
N GLN A 326 4.23 9.05 15.90
CA GLN A 326 4.51 10.42 15.49
C GLN A 326 3.91 10.75 14.11
N ALA A 327 4.07 9.85 13.13
CA ALA A 327 3.55 10.08 11.79
C ALA A 327 2.01 10.15 11.80
N VAL A 328 1.34 9.20 12.46
CA VAL A 328 -0.13 9.20 12.56
C VAL A 328 -0.66 10.44 13.27
N ASP A 329 -0.06 10.82 14.40
CA ASP A 329 -0.50 12.00 15.15
C ASP A 329 -0.27 13.30 14.35
N ASP A 330 0.83 13.41 13.60
CA ASP A 330 1.10 14.55 12.73
C ASP A 330 0.08 14.66 11.58
N TYR A 331 -0.32 13.55 10.96
CA TYR A 331 -1.35 13.53 9.92
C TYR A 331 -2.71 13.96 10.47
N ILE A 332 -3.09 13.45 11.65
CA ILE A 332 -4.33 13.83 12.32
C ILE A 332 -4.30 15.32 12.68
N GLN A 333 -3.17 15.82 13.19
CA GLN A 333 -2.99 17.24 13.50
C GLN A 333 -3.06 18.12 12.25
N ALA A 334 -2.62 17.62 11.09
CA ALA A 334 -2.77 18.28 9.79
C ALA A 334 -4.21 18.26 9.26
N GLY A 335 -5.13 17.59 9.95
CA GLY A 335 -6.57 17.57 9.64
C GLY A 335 -7.03 16.35 8.86
N ILE A 336 -6.19 15.32 8.70
CA ILE A 336 -6.60 14.06 8.06
C ILE A 336 -7.46 13.26 9.04
N ALA A 337 -8.64 12.83 8.59
CA ALA A 337 -9.50 12.00 9.41
C ALA A 337 -8.84 10.64 9.69
N PRO A 338 -8.79 10.16 10.95
CA PRO A 338 -8.09 8.91 11.29
C PRO A 338 -8.53 7.71 10.43
N ASP A 339 -9.82 7.61 10.14
CA ASP A 339 -10.42 6.53 9.34
C ASP A 339 -10.03 6.55 7.86
N LYS A 340 -9.37 7.61 7.38
CA LYS A 340 -8.76 7.65 6.03
C LYS A 340 -7.31 7.19 6.04
N ILE A 341 -6.67 7.04 7.20
CA ILE A 341 -5.27 6.63 7.32
C ILE A 341 -5.21 5.10 7.39
N VAL A 342 -4.62 4.47 6.39
CA VAL A 342 -4.41 3.01 6.33
C VAL A 342 -2.95 2.72 6.69
N LEU A 343 -2.74 1.90 7.71
CA LEU A 343 -1.43 1.65 8.29
C LEU A 343 -0.66 0.59 7.48
N GLY A 344 0.49 0.96 6.90
CA GLY A 344 1.37 0.05 6.19
C GLY A 344 2.21 -0.85 7.10
N LEU A 345 2.28 -2.14 6.77
CA LEU A 345 3.11 -3.16 7.42
C LEU A 345 4.05 -3.81 6.39
N PRO A 346 5.33 -4.04 6.74
CA PRO A 346 6.27 -4.73 5.87
C PRO A 346 6.09 -6.26 5.98
N LEU A 347 6.02 -6.93 4.84
CA LEU A 347 6.14 -8.39 4.70
C LEU A 347 7.56 -8.79 4.32
N TYR A 348 8.54 -8.08 4.88
CA TYR A 348 9.97 -8.30 4.68
C TYR A 348 10.74 -7.78 5.90
N GLY A 349 11.99 -8.23 6.02
CA GLY A 349 12.96 -7.82 7.02
C GLY A 349 14.10 -6.99 6.45
N ARG A 350 14.55 -5.98 7.19
CA ARG A 350 15.77 -5.20 6.94
C ARG A 350 16.91 -5.80 7.75
N SER A 351 17.99 -6.23 7.09
CA SER A 351 19.13 -6.88 7.75
C SER A 351 20.35 -5.98 7.92
N PHE A 352 21.11 -6.24 8.98
CA PHE A 352 22.34 -5.57 9.37
C PHE A 352 23.38 -6.61 9.77
N ALA A 353 24.55 -6.57 9.14
CA ALA A 353 25.63 -7.51 9.39
C ALA A 353 26.72 -6.90 10.27
N ASN A 354 27.53 -7.76 10.90
CA ASN A 354 28.66 -7.37 11.74
C ASN A 354 28.25 -6.38 12.85
N THR A 355 27.13 -6.65 13.51
CA THR A 355 26.59 -5.82 14.59
C THR A 355 26.51 -6.60 15.89
N ASN A 356 26.60 -5.89 17.03
CA ASN A 356 26.44 -6.48 18.35
C ASN A 356 24.98 -6.47 18.85
N GLY A 357 24.05 -5.82 18.14
CA GLY A 357 22.64 -5.77 18.53
C GLY A 357 21.88 -4.57 17.95
N LEU A 358 20.71 -4.28 18.51
CA LEU A 358 19.88 -3.13 18.15
C LEU A 358 20.45 -1.81 18.66
N GLY A 359 20.39 -0.76 17.83
CA GLY A 359 20.92 0.58 18.15
C GLY A 359 22.45 0.65 18.09
N GLU A 360 23.12 -0.46 17.76
CA GLU A 360 24.57 -0.55 17.68
C GLU A 360 25.08 -0.28 16.26
N SER A 361 26.36 0.05 16.13
CA SER A 361 27.02 0.12 14.82
C SER A 361 26.95 -1.22 14.06
N PHE A 362 27.01 -1.16 12.74
CA PHE A 362 27.02 -2.32 11.86
C PHE A 362 27.98 -2.09 10.68
N THR A 363 28.31 -3.16 9.95
CA THR A 363 29.10 -3.05 8.71
C THR A 363 28.54 -3.98 7.65
N GLY A 364 27.90 -3.38 6.64
CA GLY A 364 27.19 -4.12 5.59
C GLY A 364 25.83 -4.64 6.04
N VAL A 365 25.03 -5.10 5.09
CA VAL A 365 23.64 -5.54 5.33
C VAL A 365 23.42 -7.04 5.10
N GLY A 366 24.49 -7.78 4.85
CA GLY A 366 24.42 -9.23 4.62
C GLY A 366 23.78 -9.61 3.30
N GLY A 367 23.14 -10.78 3.29
CA GLY A 367 22.40 -11.32 2.16
C GLY A 367 20.98 -10.75 2.04
N GLY A 368 20.12 -11.45 1.32
CA GLY A 368 18.70 -11.14 1.20
C GLY A 368 18.01 -12.06 0.20
N THR A 369 16.68 -12.15 0.28
CA THR A 369 15.86 -12.94 -0.66
C THR A 369 15.71 -12.20 -1.98
N LEU A 370 15.36 -10.91 -1.93
CA LEU A 370 15.13 -10.09 -3.11
C LEU A 370 16.40 -9.36 -3.53
N GLU A 371 16.99 -8.65 -2.57
CA GLU A 371 18.21 -7.89 -2.73
C GLU A 371 18.99 -7.86 -1.42
N LYS A 372 20.26 -7.46 -1.46
CA LYS A 372 21.09 -7.38 -0.26
C LYS A 372 20.44 -6.47 0.78
N GLY A 373 20.32 -6.95 2.01
CA GLY A 373 19.69 -6.22 3.11
C GLY A 373 18.19 -6.44 3.26
N VAL A 374 17.56 -7.20 2.35
CA VAL A 374 16.10 -7.40 2.34
C VAL A 374 15.76 -8.89 2.25
N TRP A 375 15.17 -9.41 3.32
CA TRP A 375 14.66 -10.79 3.39
C TRP A 375 13.15 -10.79 3.33
N LEU A 376 12.52 -11.63 2.49
CA LEU A 376 11.07 -11.77 2.55
C LEU A 376 10.66 -12.41 3.87
N TYR A 377 9.52 -11.99 4.44
CA TYR A 377 9.06 -12.50 5.73
C TYR A 377 8.86 -14.02 5.73
N ARG A 378 8.44 -14.60 4.60
CA ARG A 378 8.29 -16.05 4.42
C ARG A 378 9.58 -16.84 4.69
N ASP A 379 10.74 -16.20 4.51
CA ASP A 379 12.07 -16.79 4.71
C ASP A 379 12.66 -16.48 6.10
N LEU A 380 11.88 -15.84 6.98
CA LEU A 380 12.26 -15.47 8.35
C LEU A 380 11.51 -16.33 9.39
N PRO A 381 12.12 -16.59 10.57
CA PRO A 381 13.51 -16.23 10.92
C PRO A 381 14.54 -17.09 10.19
N ARG A 382 15.77 -16.57 10.08
CA ARG A 382 16.91 -17.31 9.52
C ARG A 382 17.32 -18.44 10.47
N PRO A 383 17.90 -19.55 9.97
CA PRO A 383 18.44 -20.60 10.82
C PRO A 383 19.40 -20.03 11.87
N SER A 384 19.36 -20.57 13.10
CA SER A 384 20.17 -20.14 14.25
C SER A 384 19.87 -18.76 14.82
N ALA A 385 19.08 -17.92 14.16
CA ALA A 385 18.67 -16.63 14.68
C ALA A 385 17.62 -16.78 15.79
N LYS A 386 17.81 -16.06 16.89
CA LYS A 386 16.83 -15.96 17.97
C LYS A 386 15.90 -14.79 17.71
N VAL A 387 14.60 -15.02 17.80
CA VAL A 387 13.59 -13.98 17.63
C VAL A 387 13.29 -13.31 18.97
N GLU A 388 13.40 -12.00 19.00
CA GLU A 388 13.18 -11.15 20.16
C GLU A 388 12.11 -10.10 19.84
N MET A 389 11.51 -9.54 20.89
CA MET A 389 10.45 -8.55 20.79
C MET A 389 10.65 -7.50 21.87
N ASP A 390 10.45 -6.24 21.50
CA ASP A 390 10.40 -5.12 22.42
C ASP A 390 8.95 -4.62 22.46
N ASP A 391 8.24 -5.02 23.52
CA ASP A 391 6.83 -4.68 23.75
C ASP A 391 6.63 -3.17 23.97
N ALA A 392 7.64 -2.44 24.44
CA ALA A 392 7.50 -1.00 24.68
C ALA A 392 7.41 -0.23 23.36
N VAL A 393 8.12 -0.70 22.33
CA VAL A 393 8.11 -0.09 20.99
C VAL A 393 7.21 -0.81 19.99
N GLY A 394 6.75 -2.01 20.32
CA GLY A 394 5.89 -2.83 19.47
C GLY A 394 6.61 -3.34 18.22
N ALA A 395 7.84 -3.83 18.38
CA ALA A 395 8.67 -4.28 17.26
C ALA A 395 9.37 -5.61 17.54
N VAL A 396 9.57 -6.37 16.46
CA VAL A 396 10.26 -7.67 16.46
C VAL A 396 11.55 -7.59 15.66
N TRP A 397 12.53 -8.39 16.05
CA TRP A 397 13.73 -8.65 15.29
C TRP A 397 14.24 -10.06 15.56
N SER A 398 15.11 -10.56 14.69
CA SER A 398 15.91 -11.75 14.97
C SER A 398 17.39 -11.40 15.01
N TYR A 399 18.14 -12.03 15.91
CA TYR A 399 19.59 -11.88 15.99
C TYR A 399 20.29 -13.25 16.00
N ASP A 400 21.24 -13.43 15.09
CA ASP A 400 22.19 -14.55 15.11
C ASP A 400 23.52 -14.05 15.68
N ALA A 401 23.83 -14.44 16.91
CA ALA A 401 25.06 -14.04 17.60
C ALA A 401 26.33 -14.62 16.96
N SER A 402 26.23 -15.77 16.28
CA SER A 402 27.37 -16.42 15.62
C SER A 402 27.71 -15.72 14.31
N ALA A 403 26.69 -15.38 13.53
CA ALA A 403 26.84 -14.62 12.28
C ALA A 403 26.97 -13.11 12.50
N LYS A 404 26.64 -12.62 13.72
CA LYS A 404 26.47 -11.20 14.05
C LYS A 404 25.52 -10.49 13.08
N GLU A 405 24.42 -11.17 12.74
CA GLU A 405 23.41 -10.68 11.82
C GLU A 405 22.11 -10.37 12.57
N LEU A 406 21.61 -9.16 12.38
CA LEU A 406 20.32 -8.70 12.88
C LEU A 406 19.35 -8.54 11.71
N VAL A 407 18.09 -8.95 11.87
CA VAL A 407 17.01 -8.68 10.91
C VAL A 407 15.82 -8.10 11.66
N SER A 408 15.41 -6.86 11.36
CA SER A 408 14.17 -6.28 11.91
C SER A 408 13.02 -6.56 10.94
N TYR A 409 11.90 -7.08 11.43
CA TYR A 409 10.71 -7.44 10.64
C TYR A 409 9.47 -7.51 11.54
N ASP A 410 8.28 -7.65 10.95
CA ASP A 410 7.05 -7.94 11.70
C ASP A 410 6.78 -9.44 11.78
N ASP A 411 6.15 -9.88 12.86
CA ASP A 411 5.60 -11.22 13.00
C ASP A 411 4.15 -11.16 13.53
N PRO A 412 3.45 -12.28 13.77
CA PRO A 412 2.07 -12.26 14.27
C PRO A 412 1.88 -11.57 15.62
N ARG A 413 2.94 -11.35 16.42
CA ARG A 413 2.87 -10.66 17.71
C ARG A 413 2.91 -9.15 17.48
N SER A 414 3.90 -8.63 16.75
CA SER A 414 3.96 -7.19 16.43
C SER A 414 2.78 -6.77 15.55
N ALA A 415 2.36 -7.62 14.62
CA ALA A 415 1.18 -7.36 13.80
C ALA A 415 -0.10 -7.20 14.63
N LYS A 416 -0.31 -8.03 15.67
CA LYS A 416 -1.44 -7.87 16.59
C LYS A 416 -1.37 -6.55 17.37
N MET A 417 -0.19 -6.17 17.86
CA MET A 417 -0.02 -4.87 18.51
C MET A 417 -0.31 -3.69 17.58
N LYS A 418 0.06 -3.79 16.30
CA LYS A 418 -0.28 -2.78 15.29
C LYS A 418 -1.79 -2.73 15.05
N VAL A 419 -2.47 -3.87 15.10
CA VAL A 419 -3.95 -3.93 15.07
C VAL A 419 -4.58 -3.29 16.31
N ASP A 420 -4.05 -3.54 17.50
CA ASP A 420 -4.56 -2.89 18.71
C ASP A 420 -4.34 -1.38 18.65
N TYR A 421 -3.17 -0.94 18.18
CA TYR A 421 -2.87 0.46 17.95
C TYR A 421 -3.82 1.10 16.94
N LEU A 422 -3.98 0.50 15.76
CA LEU A 422 -4.83 1.07 14.71
C LEU A 422 -6.30 1.14 15.15
N LYS A 423 -6.79 0.15 15.91
CA LYS A 423 -8.12 0.19 16.53
C LYS A 423 -8.25 1.30 17.56
N SER A 424 -7.25 1.46 18.44
CA SER A 424 -7.26 2.49 19.48
C SER A 424 -7.31 3.92 18.93
N LYS A 425 -6.75 4.13 17.73
CA LYS A 425 -6.73 5.42 17.03
C LYS A 425 -7.89 5.58 16.03
N GLY A 426 -8.69 4.54 15.80
CA GLY A 426 -9.76 4.56 14.80
C GLY A 426 -9.24 4.70 13.37
N LEU A 427 -8.10 4.06 13.05
CA LEU A 427 -7.51 4.13 11.72
C LEU A 427 -8.33 3.36 10.68
N GLY A 428 -8.14 3.69 9.40
CA GLY A 428 -8.88 3.14 8.27
C GLY A 428 -8.55 1.69 7.91
N GLY A 429 -7.49 1.11 8.47
CA GLY A 429 -7.16 -0.31 8.32
C GLY A 429 -5.67 -0.58 8.13
N ALA A 430 -5.35 -1.65 7.40
CA ALA A 430 -3.98 -2.11 7.19
C ALA A 430 -3.64 -2.31 5.70
N LEU A 431 -2.41 -1.94 5.35
CA LEU A 431 -1.79 -2.12 4.04
C LEU A 431 -0.56 -3.02 4.19
N PHE A 432 -0.23 -3.84 3.19
CA PHE A 432 1.01 -4.63 3.19
C PHE A 432 1.89 -4.39 1.97
N TRP A 433 3.20 -4.35 2.22
CA TRP A 433 4.24 -4.39 1.18
C TRP A 433 5.19 -5.57 1.42
N GLU A 434 5.25 -6.60 0.58
CA GLU A 434 4.31 -6.90 -0.51
C GLU A 434 3.85 -8.37 -0.42
N ALA A 435 2.77 -8.70 -1.13
CA ALA A 435 2.03 -9.95 -0.93
C ALA A 435 2.86 -11.23 -1.07
N SER A 436 3.87 -11.27 -1.95
CA SER A 436 4.72 -12.45 -2.11
C SER A 436 5.62 -12.71 -0.89
N GLY A 437 5.79 -11.70 -0.03
CA GLY A 437 6.58 -11.77 1.18
C GLY A 437 5.94 -12.52 2.34
N ASP A 438 4.61 -12.71 2.36
CA ASP A 438 3.94 -13.39 3.47
C ASP A 438 4.17 -14.91 3.45
N LYS A 439 4.02 -15.54 4.62
CA LYS A 439 3.98 -17.01 4.73
C LYS A 439 2.72 -17.56 4.07
N ASN A 440 2.67 -18.86 3.81
CA ASN A 440 1.49 -19.49 3.24
C ASN A 440 0.24 -19.24 4.11
N LYS A 441 -0.94 -19.13 3.51
CA LYS A 441 -2.20 -18.86 4.24
C LYS A 441 -2.50 -19.87 5.36
N THR A 442 -2.05 -21.11 5.21
CA THR A 442 -2.23 -22.18 6.20
C THR A 442 -1.17 -22.17 7.31
N ASP A 443 -0.14 -21.34 7.17
CA ASP A 443 0.90 -21.16 8.17
C ASP A 443 0.33 -20.32 9.33
N PRO A 444 0.45 -20.77 10.60
CA PRO A 444 0.00 -19.99 11.75
C PRO A 444 0.71 -18.63 11.87
N ASP A 445 1.89 -18.50 11.25
CA ASP A 445 2.65 -17.27 11.25
C ASP A 445 2.30 -16.33 10.07
N ASN A 446 1.26 -16.62 9.29
CA ASN A 446 0.79 -15.72 8.23
C ASN A 446 0.31 -14.38 8.82
N ILE A 447 0.96 -13.27 8.44
CA ILE A 447 0.69 -11.95 8.99
C ILE A 447 -0.63 -11.40 8.48
N VAL A 448 -0.94 -11.55 7.19
CA VAL A 448 -2.16 -10.99 6.59
C VAL A 448 -3.41 -11.61 7.24
N SER A 449 -3.42 -12.91 7.46
CA SER A 449 -4.51 -13.64 8.13
C SER A 449 -4.59 -13.28 9.61
N THR A 450 -3.45 -13.11 10.27
CA THR A 450 -3.39 -12.63 11.66
C THR A 450 -4.04 -11.25 11.78
N VAL A 451 -3.66 -10.32 10.90
CA VAL A 451 -4.23 -8.97 10.88
C VAL A 451 -5.72 -9.02 10.56
N ALA A 452 -6.12 -9.69 9.49
CA ALA A 452 -7.54 -9.80 9.10
C ALA A 452 -8.42 -10.35 10.23
N THR A 453 -7.96 -11.41 10.91
CA THR A 453 -8.67 -12.01 12.04
C THR A 453 -8.72 -11.06 13.24
N SER A 454 -7.61 -10.38 13.53
CA SER A 454 -7.51 -9.45 14.67
C SER A 454 -8.32 -8.19 14.43
N LEU A 455 -8.47 -7.76 13.18
CA LEU A 455 -9.31 -6.62 12.78
C LEU A 455 -10.79 -6.92 13.02
N GLY A 456 -11.25 -8.11 12.61
CA GLY A 456 -12.65 -8.50 12.70
C GLY A 456 -13.39 -8.14 11.42
N GLU A 457 -14.36 -7.21 11.50
CA GLU A 457 -15.14 -6.80 10.34
C GLU A 457 -14.31 -5.94 9.38
N LEU A 458 -14.39 -6.27 8.09
CA LEU A 458 -13.73 -5.55 7.00
C LEU A 458 -14.76 -4.75 6.18
N GLU A 459 -14.25 -3.75 5.48
CA GLU A 459 -14.96 -2.95 4.48
C GLU A 459 -15.79 -3.84 3.53
N ASN A 460 -17.06 -3.48 3.31
CA ASN A 460 -18.05 -4.36 2.68
C ASN A 460 -18.64 -3.83 1.37
N SER A 461 -18.16 -2.69 0.88
CA SER A 461 -18.60 -2.10 -0.37
C SER A 461 -18.26 -2.99 -1.56
N GLN A 462 -19.14 -2.96 -2.54
CA GLN A 462 -19.02 -3.80 -3.72
C GLN A 462 -18.00 -3.23 -4.71
N ASN A 463 -17.26 -4.11 -5.36
CA ASN A 463 -16.44 -3.77 -6.52
C ASN A 463 -17.29 -3.57 -7.79
N GLN A 464 -16.68 -2.98 -8.82
CA GLN A 464 -17.26 -2.85 -10.15
C GLN A 464 -16.86 -4.03 -11.03
N LEU A 465 -17.83 -4.58 -11.77
CA LEU A 465 -17.62 -5.61 -12.79
C LEU A 465 -18.02 -5.14 -14.20
N SER A 466 -18.81 -4.08 -14.34
CA SER A 466 -19.20 -3.56 -15.65
C SER A 466 -18.19 -2.53 -16.16
N TYR A 467 -17.54 -2.83 -17.29
CA TYR A 467 -16.58 -1.95 -17.96
C TYR A 467 -16.89 -1.84 -19.46
N PRO A 468 -18.04 -1.24 -19.84
CA PRO A 468 -18.52 -1.23 -21.23
C PRO A 468 -17.57 -0.48 -22.18
N GLY A 469 -16.78 0.46 -21.66
CA GLY A 469 -15.79 1.23 -22.42
C GLY A 469 -14.44 0.53 -22.62
N SER A 470 -14.23 -0.70 -22.11
CA SER A 470 -12.94 -1.40 -22.24
C SER A 470 -12.62 -1.72 -23.70
N GLN A 471 -11.36 -1.56 -24.08
CA GLN A 471 -10.84 -2.03 -25.37
C GLN A 471 -10.71 -3.56 -25.47
N TYR A 472 -10.84 -4.29 -24.36
CA TYR A 472 -10.74 -5.74 -24.32
C TYR A 472 -12.13 -6.36 -24.24
N ASP A 473 -12.45 -7.23 -25.18
CA ASP A 473 -13.79 -7.80 -25.36
C ASP A 473 -14.19 -8.68 -24.19
N ASN A 474 -13.28 -9.51 -23.67
CA ASN A 474 -13.54 -10.31 -22.47
C ASN A 474 -13.77 -9.47 -21.20
N ILE A 475 -13.08 -8.34 -21.00
CA ILE A 475 -13.34 -7.44 -19.87
C ILE A 475 -14.70 -6.75 -20.03
N LYS A 476 -14.98 -6.22 -21.23
CA LYS A 476 -16.25 -5.57 -21.57
C LYS A 476 -17.46 -6.47 -21.35
N ASN A 477 -17.33 -7.75 -21.71
CA ASN A 477 -18.38 -8.76 -21.57
C ASN A 477 -18.42 -9.41 -20.17
N GLY A 478 -17.58 -8.96 -19.24
CA GLY A 478 -17.52 -9.46 -17.87
C GLY A 478 -17.07 -10.91 -17.76
N MET A 479 -16.06 -11.29 -18.55
CA MET A 479 -15.50 -12.65 -18.68
C MET A 479 -16.53 -13.73 -19.02
N LYS A 480 -17.67 -13.34 -19.60
CA LYS A 480 -18.62 -14.27 -20.23
C LYS A 480 -18.05 -14.64 -21.60
N GLY A 481 -17.82 -15.95 -21.79
CA GLY A 481 -17.21 -16.52 -23.00
C GLY A 481 -18.03 -16.35 -24.26
#